data_AF-A0A7X0G8L1-F1
#
_entry.id   AF-A0A7X0G8L1-F1
#
_cell.length_a   1.000
_cell.length_b   1.000
_cell.length_c   1.000
_cell.angle_alpha   90.00
_cell.angle_beta   90.00
_cell.angle_gamma   90.00
#
_symmetry.space_group_name_H-M   'P 1'
#
loop_
_entity.id
_entity.type
_entity.pdbx_description
1 polymer ?
#
loop_
_entity_poly.entity_id
_entity_poly.type
_entity_poly.pdbx_seq_one_letter_code
_entity_poly.pdbx_strand_id
1 'polypeptide(L)'
;MPRWQELQPIPAPWQRRDDGILPLWWDRLCTVTSPQSAALYAAGLFTEDRRRPIAQWFNPTNGAALLVAPETSPEWPVQRFGIFYAPPGGGFTRVHSAAHEWHPREPRTPPTEDEAFRDAVAEAARFLQVEMDFV
;
A
#
# COMPACT_ATOMS: atom_id res chain seq x y z
N MET A 1 6.41 -4.22 18.35
CA MET A 1 5.35 -3.60 17.54
C MET A 1 5.27 -2.13 17.93
N PRO A 2 5.43 -1.18 17.00
CA PRO A 2 5.29 0.24 17.30
C PRO A 2 3.85 0.58 17.73
N ARG A 3 3.67 1.30 18.84
CA ARG A 3 2.37 1.68 19.44
C ARG A 3 1.41 2.42 18.49
N TRP A 4 1.89 3.01 17.40
CA TRP A 4 1.03 3.73 16.45
C TRP A 4 0.20 2.79 15.57
N GLN A 5 0.59 1.51 15.44
CA GLN A 5 -0.22 0.51 14.72
C GLN A 5 -1.53 0.17 15.46
N GLU A 6 -1.61 0.45 16.76
CA GLU A 6 -2.79 0.22 17.61
C GLU A 6 -3.83 1.37 17.53
N LEU A 7 -3.46 2.52 16.97
CA LEU A 7 -4.28 3.74 17.05
C LEU A 7 -5.37 3.85 15.98
N GLN A 8 -5.38 2.96 14.98
CA GLN A 8 -6.41 3.00 13.95
C GLN A 8 -7.27 1.74 13.98
N PRO A 9 -8.56 1.85 14.35
CA PRO A 9 -9.46 0.72 14.32
C PRO A 9 -9.66 0.30 12.86
N ILE A 10 -9.06 -0.83 12.51
CA ILE A 10 -9.30 -1.52 11.26
C ILE A 10 -10.66 -2.21 11.40
N PRO A 11 -11.62 -1.95 10.51
CA PRO A 11 -12.96 -2.49 10.69
C PRO A 11 -12.96 -3.98 10.31
N ALA A 12 -13.63 -4.83 11.11
CA ALA A 12 -13.76 -6.25 10.79
C ALA A 12 -14.61 -6.41 9.50
N PRO A 13 -14.22 -7.24 8.52
CA PRO A 13 -13.33 -8.41 8.63
C PRO A 13 -11.88 -8.17 8.16
N TRP A 14 -11.45 -6.93 7.95
CA TRP A 14 -10.12 -6.62 7.44
C TRP A 14 -9.03 -7.02 8.44
N GLN A 15 -8.02 -7.75 7.95
CA GLN A 15 -6.88 -8.22 8.74
C GLN A 15 -5.60 -7.59 8.24
N ARG A 16 -4.81 -6.99 9.14
CA ARG A 16 -3.47 -6.49 8.82
C ARG A 16 -2.50 -7.67 8.65
N ARG A 17 -1.69 -7.63 7.60
CA ARG A 17 -0.76 -8.70 7.19
C ARG A 17 0.59 -8.10 6.83
N ASP A 18 1.41 -7.71 7.78
CA ASP A 18 2.69 -7.04 7.47
C ASP A 18 3.86 -8.03 7.25
N ASP A 19 3.59 -9.33 7.39
CA ASP A 19 4.55 -10.44 7.42
C ASP A 19 5.24 -10.72 6.06
N GLY A 20 4.70 -10.18 4.97
CA GLY A 20 5.28 -10.24 3.63
C GLY A 20 4.23 -10.06 2.55
N ILE A 21 4.60 -9.49 1.40
CA ILE A 21 3.67 -9.19 0.30
C ILE A 21 2.83 -10.41 -0.07
N LEU A 22 1.51 -10.22 -0.06
CA LEU A 22 0.58 -11.29 -0.41
C LEU A 22 0.71 -11.66 -1.90
N PRO A 23 0.80 -12.96 -2.25
CA PRO A 23 0.85 -13.41 -3.64
C PRO A 23 -0.30 -12.88 -4.50
N LEU A 24 -1.46 -12.62 -3.87
CA LEU A 24 -2.64 -12.06 -4.53
C LEU A 24 -2.32 -10.77 -5.30
N TRP A 25 -1.38 -9.93 -4.84
CA TRP A 25 -1.05 -8.68 -5.51
C TRP A 25 -0.46 -8.90 -6.90
N TRP A 26 0.39 -9.92 -7.03
CA TRP A 26 0.95 -10.32 -8.31
C TRP A 26 -0.13 -10.81 -9.26
N ASP A 27 -1.02 -11.68 -8.76
CA ASP A 27 -2.14 -12.21 -9.53
C ASP A 27 -3.06 -11.08 -10.01
N ARG A 28 -3.41 -10.14 -9.13
CA ARG A 28 -4.27 -8.99 -9.43
C ARG A 28 -3.62 -8.06 -10.46
N LEU A 29 -2.34 -7.75 -10.30
CA LEU A 29 -1.61 -6.90 -11.24
C LEU A 29 -1.52 -7.55 -12.64
N CYS A 30 -1.29 -8.87 -12.71
CA CYS A 30 -1.28 -9.63 -13.95
C CYS A 30 -2.67 -9.78 -14.59
N THR A 31 -3.75 -9.64 -13.85
CA THR A 31 -5.11 -9.63 -14.44
C THR A 31 -5.47 -8.29 -15.09
N VAL A 32 -4.94 -7.17 -14.58
CA VAL A 32 -5.22 -5.82 -15.11
C VAL A 32 -4.19 -5.40 -16.17
N THR A 33 -2.99 -5.97 -16.12
CA THR A 33 -1.88 -5.65 -17.03
C THR A 33 -1.31 -6.92 -17.67
N SER A 34 -0.40 -6.82 -18.63
CA SER A 34 0.33 -8.02 -19.09
C SER A 34 1.38 -8.44 -18.04
N PRO A 35 1.79 -9.72 -17.94
CA PRO A 35 2.86 -10.14 -17.02
C PRO A 35 4.18 -9.35 -17.18
N GLN A 36 4.47 -8.89 -18.39
CA GLN A 36 5.64 -8.05 -18.69
C GLN A 36 5.49 -6.63 -18.14
N SER A 37 4.30 -6.04 -18.29
CA SER A 37 3.97 -4.74 -17.70
C SER A 37 3.85 -4.81 -16.17
N ALA A 38 3.30 -5.91 -15.64
CA ALA A 38 3.25 -6.21 -14.22
C ALA A 38 4.65 -6.30 -13.64
N ALA A 39 5.58 -7.01 -14.30
CA ALA A 39 6.98 -7.10 -13.87
C ALA A 39 7.66 -5.72 -13.82
N LEU A 40 7.42 -4.85 -14.81
CA LEU A 40 7.96 -3.48 -14.82
C LEU A 40 7.36 -2.60 -13.71
N TYR A 41 6.07 -2.71 -13.43
CA TYR A 41 5.40 -1.98 -12.36
C TYR A 41 5.80 -2.51 -10.96
N ALA A 42 5.95 -3.83 -10.86
CA ALA A 42 6.44 -4.55 -9.69
C ALA A 42 7.94 -4.33 -9.41
N ALA A 43 8.72 -3.94 -10.44
CA ALA A 43 10.16 -3.69 -10.35
C ALA A 43 10.57 -2.51 -9.46
N GLY A 44 9.61 -1.86 -8.79
CA GLY A 44 9.85 -0.99 -7.63
C GLY A 44 8.92 -1.25 -6.44
N LEU A 45 7.73 -1.81 -6.68
CA LEU A 45 6.72 -2.08 -5.65
C LEU A 45 6.97 -3.38 -4.85
N PHE A 46 7.53 -4.40 -5.53
CA PHE A 46 7.64 -5.77 -5.01
C PHE A 46 9.06 -6.35 -5.09
N THR A 47 9.99 -5.64 -5.73
CA THR A 47 11.36 -6.15 -5.94
C THR A 47 12.28 -5.78 -4.78
N GLU A 48 12.78 -6.85 -4.16
CA GLU A 48 14.07 -7.06 -3.49
C GLU A 48 14.51 -6.09 -2.36
N ASP A 49 14.17 -4.81 -2.37
CA ASP A 49 14.48 -3.87 -1.29
C ASP A 49 13.39 -3.86 -0.22
N ARG A 50 13.26 -4.98 0.49
CA ARG A 50 12.42 -5.12 1.70
C ARG A 50 12.81 -4.19 2.85
N ARG A 51 13.73 -3.25 2.63
CA ARG A 51 14.10 -2.23 3.61
C ARG A 51 13.02 -1.17 3.78
N ARG A 52 12.18 -0.96 2.76
CA ARG A 52 11.15 0.08 2.80
C ARG A 52 9.87 -0.41 3.46
N PRO A 53 9.20 0.44 4.24
CA PRO A 53 8.01 0.03 4.97
C PRO A 53 6.84 -0.23 4.02
N ILE A 54 6.10 -1.29 4.30
CA ILE A 54 4.85 -1.64 3.63
C ILE A 54 3.78 -1.88 4.70
N ALA A 55 2.51 -1.66 4.33
CA ALA A 55 1.38 -2.12 5.12
C ALA A 55 0.35 -2.72 4.19
N GLN A 56 -0.26 -3.84 4.58
CA GLN A 56 -1.31 -4.43 3.76
C GLN A 56 -2.40 -5.06 4.63
N TRP A 57 -3.58 -5.08 4.05
CA TRP A 57 -4.78 -5.63 4.65
C TRP A 57 -5.42 -6.62 3.70
N PHE A 58 -6.00 -7.66 4.26
CA PHE A 58 -6.73 -8.67 3.52
C PHE A 58 -8.09 -8.90 4.16
N ASN A 59 -9.12 -8.96 3.32
CA ASN A 59 -10.47 -9.32 3.70
C ASN A 59 -10.73 -10.77 3.26
N PRO A 60 -10.68 -11.75 4.18
CA PRO A 60 -10.89 -13.15 3.84
C PRO A 60 -12.33 -13.47 3.45
N THR A 61 -13.30 -12.63 3.80
CA THR A 61 -14.72 -12.87 3.52
C THR A 61 -15.05 -12.71 2.04
N ASN A 62 -14.42 -11.75 1.36
CA ASN A 62 -14.70 -11.44 -0.04
C ASN A 62 -13.46 -11.48 -0.96
N GLY A 63 -12.27 -11.76 -0.40
CA GLY A 63 -11.02 -11.83 -1.16
C GLY A 63 -10.51 -10.47 -1.65
N ALA A 64 -10.91 -9.37 -1.00
CA ALA A 64 -10.37 -8.05 -1.24
C ALA A 64 -9.06 -7.83 -0.49
N ALA A 65 -8.23 -6.92 -0.99
CA ALA A 65 -6.97 -6.55 -0.36
C ALA A 65 -6.65 -5.06 -0.54
N LEU A 66 -5.87 -4.50 0.38
CA LEU A 66 -5.35 -3.13 0.31
C LEU A 66 -3.85 -3.13 0.63
N LEU A 67 -3.04 -2.39 -0.12
CA LEU A 67 -1.59 -2.31 0.04
C LEU A 67 -1.14 -0.85 0.02
N VAL A 68 -0.30 -0.50 0.99
CA VAL A 68 0.49 0.72 1.03
C VAL A 68 1.93 0.33 0.71
N ALA A 69 2.46 0.88 -0.38
CA ALA A 69 3.83 0.59 -0.84
C ALA A 69 4.43 1.81 -1.56
N PRO A 70 5.77 1.92 -1.63
CA PRO A 70 6.42 2.91 -2.48
C PRO A 70 5.96 2.78 -3.94
N GLU A 71 5.59 3.90 -4.55
CA GLU A 71 5.14 3.94 -5.95
C GLU A 71 6.24 4.48 -6.90
N THR A 72 7.15 5.27 -6.37
CA THR A 72 8.24 5.90 -7.13
C THR A 72 9.47 4.99 -7.22
N SER A 73 10.14 5.01 -8.36
CA SER A 73 11.45 4.37 -8.51
C SER A 73 12.49 5.04 -7.58
N PRO A 74 13.43 4.29 -6.96
CA PRO A 74 14.43 4.83 -6.03
C PRO A 74 15.30 5.96 -6.59
N GLU A 75 15.41 6.08 -7.91
CA GLU A 75 16.18 7.13 -8.60
C GLU A 75 15.51 8.51 -8.58
N TRP A 76 14.21 8.57 -8.26
CA TRP A 76 13.46 9.83 -8.20
C TRP A 76 13.84 10.66 -6.97
N PRO A 77 13.98 11.99 -7.12
CA PRO A 77 14.40 12.89 -6.03
C PRO A 77 13.36 13.03 -4.92
N VAL A 78 12.09 12.83 -5.25
CA VAL A 78 10.96 12.75 -4.32
C VAL A 78 10.41 11.35 -4.40
N GLN A 79 10.22 10.72 -3.25
CA GLN A 79 9.61 9.41 -3.15
C GLN A 79 8.19 9.55 -2.60
N ARG A 80 7.32 8.59 -2.93
CA ARG A 80 5.93 8.59 -2.45
C ARG A 80 5.40 7.21 -2.13
N PHE A 81 4.51 7.12 -1.14
CA PHE A 81 3.69 5.95 -0.90
C PHE A 81 2.37 6.05 -1.68
N GLY A 82 2.03 4.97 -2.39
CA GLY A 82 0.73 4.77 -3.02
C GLY A 82 -0.13 3.82 -2.20
N ILE A 83 -1.45 3.96 -2.35
CA ILE A 83 -2.44 3.05 -1.79
C ILE A 83 -3.07 2.29 -2.95
N PHE A 84 -3.03 0.97 -2.89
CA PHE A 84 -3.48 0.07 -3.94
C PHE A 84 -4.60 -0.82 -3.40
N TYR A 85 -5.72 -0.86 -4.10
CA TYR A 85 -6.89 -1.64 -3.74
C TYR A 85 -7.13 -2.75 -4.77
N ALA A 86 -7.31 -3.96 -4.27
CA ALA A 86 -7.79 -5.11 -5.02
C ALA A 86 -9.23 -5.41 -4.57
N PRO A 87 -10.26 -5.08 -5.36
CA PRO A 87 -11.65 -5.33 -5.00
C PRO A 87 -12.00 -6.83 -5.00
N PRO A 88 -13.14 -7.20 -4.39
CA PRO A 88 -13.72 -8.52 -4.55
C PRO A 88 -13.89 -8.89 -6.02
N GLY A 89 -13.69 -10.17 -6.35
CA GLY A 89 -13.92 -10.69 -7.71
C GLY A 89 -12.81 -10.40 -8.74
N GLY A 90 -11.91 -9.44 -8.51
CA GLY A 90 -10.79 -9.18 -9.44
C GLY A 90 -10.52 -7.71 -9.70
N GLY A 91 -9.29 -7.42 -10.08
CA GLY A 91 -8.83 -6.06 -10.39
C GLY A 91 -7.75 -5.54 -9.44
N PHE A 92 -7.19 -4.41 -9.84
CA PHE A 92 -6.13 -3.70 -9.15
C PHE A 92 -6.25 -2.24 -9.53
N THR A 93 -6.42 -1.37 -8.55
CA THR A 93 -6.52 0.08 -8.77
C THR A 93 -5.74 0.85 -7.73
N ARG A 94 -5.24 2.01 -8.11
CA ARG A 94 -4.63 2.97 -7.19
C ARG A 94 -5.75 3.81 -6.58
N VAL A 95 -5.85 3.83 -5.26
CA VAL A 95 -6.75 4.74 -4.55
C VAL A 95 -6.26 6.17 -4.76
N HIS A 96 -7.18 7.07 -5.09
CA HIS A 96 -6.84 8.48 -5.27
C HIS A 96 -6.70 9.15 -3.89
N SER A 97 -5.47 9.31 -3.43
CA SER A 97 -5.12 9.96 -2.16
C SER A 97 -4.11 11.09 -2.34
N ALA A 98 -3.86 11.82 -1.26
CA ALA A 98 -2.78 12.80 -1.20
C ALA A 98 -1.42 12.18 -1.56
N ALA A 99 -0.50 13.02 -2.03
CA ALA A 99 0.86 12.59 -2.33
C ALA A 99 1.62 12.42 -1.01
N HIS A 100 1.63 11.19 -0.47
CA HIS A 100 2.35 10.81 0.75
C HIS A 100 3.86 10.78 0.48
N GLU A 101 4.44 11.96 0.32
CA GLU A 101 5.78 12.17 -0.23
C GLU A 101 6.84 12.41 0.84
N TRP A 102 8.09 12.09 0.52
CA TRP A 102 9.27 12.46 1.29
C TRP A 102 10.49 12.69 0.38
N HIS A 103 11.51 13.33 0.92
CA HIS A 103 12.77 13.62 0.23
C HIS A 103 13.90 12.74 0.78
N PRO A 104 14.33 11.66 0.09
CA PRO A 104 15.38 10.76 0.59
C PRO A 104 16.73 11.44 0.83
N ARG A 105 16.99 12.52 0.10
CA ARG A 105 18.24 13.31 0.20
C ARG A 105 18.22 14.28 1.38
N GLU A 106 17.05 14.52 1.97
CA GLU A 106 16.85 15.42 3.11
C GLU A 106 16.07 14.70 4.23
N PRO A 107 16.59 13.57 4.75
CA PRO A 107 15.84 12.68 5.64
C PRO A 107 15.49 13.29 7.01
N ARG A 108 16.03 14.48 7.33
CA ARG A 108 15.74 15.21 8.58
C ARG A 108 14.78 16.38 8.36
N THR A 109 14.39 16.65 7.11
CA THR A 109 13.41 17.67 6.74
C THR A 109 12.05 16.98 6.63
N PRO A 110 11.05 17.38 7.43
CA PRO A 110 9.69 16.88 7.26
C PRO A 110 9.11 17.22 5.88
N PRO A 111 8.28 16.35 5.28
CA PRO A 111 7.91 15.02 5.78
C PRO A 111 9.02 13.96 5.61
N THR A 112 9.29 13.21 6.68
CA THR A 112 10.20 12.06 6.70
C THR A 112 9.55 10.80 6.12
N GLU A 113 10.33 9.77 5.78
CA GLU A 113 9.79 8.49 5.28
C GLU A 113 8.76 7.87 6.25
N ASP A 114 9.07 7.88 7.55
CA ASP A 114 8.18 7.37 8.59
C ASP A 114 6.90 8.20 8.76
N GLU A 115 6.96 9.52 8.53
CA GLU A 115 5.77 10.39 8.54
C GLU A 115 4.91 10.13 7.31
N ALA A 116 5.50 10.14 6.12
CA ALA A 116 4.82 9.84 4.87
C ALA A 116 4.15 8.45 4.90
N PHE A 117 4.85 7.44 5.44
CA PHE A 117 4.30 6.10 5.57
C PHE A 117 3.13 6.05 6.55
N ARG A 118 3.25 6.71 7.72
CA ARG A 118 2.16 6.76 8.70
C ARG A 118 0.93 7.48 8.14
N ASP A 119 1.13 8.56 7.40
CA ASP A 119 0.03 9.28 6.75
C ASP A 119 -0.66 8.44 5.67
N ALA A 120 0.12 7.68 4.89
CA ALA A 120 -0.43 6.75 3.90
C ALA A 120 -1.22 5.60 4.55
N VAL A 121 -0.71 5.02 5.64
CA VAL A 121 -1.43 4.02 6.45
C VAL A 121 -2.71 4.63 7.02
N ALA A 122 -2.65 5.89 7.46
CA ALA A 122 -3.80 6.56 8.04
C ALA A 122 -4.92 6.83 7.05
N GLU A 123 -4.56 7.16 5.81
CA GLU A 123 -5.49 7.29 4.70
C GLU A 123 -6.04 5.92 4.25
N ALA A 124 -5.19 4.89 4.22
CA ALA A 124 -5.61 3.52 3.90
C ALA A 124 -6.66 2.99 4.89
N ALA A 125 -6.48 3.21 6.20
CA ALA A 125 -7.45 2.82 7.20
C ALA A 125 -8.79 3.58 7.04
N ARG A 126 -8.75 4.88 6.68
CA ARG A 126 -9.95 5.66 6.37
C ARG A 126 -10.67 5.11 5.13
N PHE A 127 -9.92 4.73 4.10
CA PHE A 127 -10.49 4.07 2.93
C PHE A 127 -11.21 2.77 3.28
N LEU A 128 -10.63 1.92 4.14
CA LEU A 128 -11.27 0.67 4.59
C LEU A 128 -12.57 0.92 5.36
N GLN A 129 -12.64 1.99 6.15
CA GLN A 129 -13.87 2.37 6.86
C GLN A 129 -14.97 2.76 5.87
N VAL A 130 -14.63 3.59 4.88
CA VAL A 130 -15.58 4.01 3.83
C VAL A 130 -16.01 2.83 2.97
N GLU A 131 -15.09 1.93 2.58
CA GLU A 131 -15.44 0.75 1.78
C GLU A 131 -16.51 -0.10 2.45
N MET A 132 -16.44 -0.25 3.77
CA MET A 132 -17.46 -0.98 4.53
C MET A 132 -18.82 -0.29 4.59
N ASP A 133 -18.92 1.02 4.36
CA ASP A 133 -20.21 1.71 4.29
C ASP A 133 -20.95 1.46 2.97
N PHE A 134 -20.25 0.95 1.94
CA PHE A 134 -20.78 0.75 0.58
C PHE A 134 -20.85 -0.71 0.12
N VAL A 135 -20.42 -1.68 0.95
CA VAL A 135 -20.53 -3.14 0.70
C VAL A 135 -21.75 -3.72 1.42
#